data_AF-A0A7L2AV64-F1
#
_entry.id   AF-A0A7L2AV64-F1
#
_cell.length_a   1.000
_cell.length_b   1.000
_cell.length_c   1.000
_cell.angle_alpha   90.00
_cell.angle_beta   90.00
_cell.angle_gamma   90.00
#
_symmetry.space_group_name_H-M   'P 1'
#
loop_
_entity.id
_entity.type
_entity.pdbx_description
1 polymer ?
#
loop_
_entity_poly.entity_id
_entity_poly.type
_entity_poly.pdbx_seq_one_letter_code
_entity_poly.pdbx_strand_id
1 'polypeptide(L)'
;AVRNFTLNFTITNLQFTADLAMPNSKKFKSTEKVMYYYVDTLLQKSSIGPTYIGCKVTAFRCGKNRDDTGVDAVCSYKNNISLAKFDREKVYHELSTMTNGSTTLGHYSLEKNSLYISG
;
A
#
# COMPACT_ATOMS: atom_id res chain seq x y z
N ALA A 1 -11.26 -15.33 12.16
CA ALA A 1 -11.92 -14.00 12.06
C ALA A 1 -11.18 -13.15 11.03
N VAL A 2 -11.86 -12.27 10.28
CA VAL A 2 -11.16 -11.32 9.39
C VAL A 2 -10.63 -10.16 10.21
N ARG A 3 -9.38 -9.76 9.97
CA ARG A 3 -8.75 -8.59 10.57
C ARG A 3 -8.18 -7.70 9.47
N ASN A 4 -7.97 -6.43 9.80
CA ASN A 4 -7.45 -5.44 8.89
C ASN A 4 -6.14 -4.84 9.42
N PHE A 5 -5.26 -4.46 8.52
CA PHE A 5 -4.15 -3.54 8.77
C PHE A 5 -4.18 -2.45 7.70
N THR A 6 -3.47 -1.38 7.97
CA THR A 6 -3.28 -0.24 7.08
C THR A 6 -1.88 -0.27 6.49
N LEU A 7 -1.79 0.15 5.24
CA LEU A 7 -0.55 0.32 4.49
C LEU A 7 -0.57 1.73 3.92
N ASN A 8 0.46 2.51 4.23
CA ASN A 8 0.63 3.86 3.72
C ASN A 8 2.01 4.00 3.10
N PHE A 9 2.12 4.78 2.02
CA PHE A 9 3.40 5.18 1.42
C PHE A 9 3.20 6.44 0.58
N THR A 10 4.28 7.08 0.17
CA THR A 10 4.24 8.28 -0.70
C THR A 10 5.00 8.00 -1.98
N ILE A 11 4.37 8.33 -3.11
CA ILE A 11 4.97 8.27 -4.45
C ILE A 11 5.48 9.66 -4.79
N THR A 12 6.70 9.78 -5.29
CA THR A 12 7.36 11.07 -5.60
C THR A 12 7.33 11.47 -7.06
N ASN A 13 6.89 10.56 -7.95
CA ASN A 13 6.75 10.80 -9.38
C ASN A 13 5.29 10.67 -9.85
N LEU A 14 4.34 11.03 -8.98
CA LEU A 14 2.91 11.08 -9.28
C LEU A 14 2.33 12.36 -8.67
N GLN A 15 2.14 13.37 -9.51
CA GLN A 15 1.60 14.65 -9.06
C GLN A 15 0.17 14.50 -8.55
N PHE A 16 -0.07 14.97 -7.32
CA PHE A 16 -1.42 15.05 -6.76
C PHE A 16 -2.26 16.07 -7.53
N THR A 17 -3.50 15.72 -7.85
CA THR A 17 -4.44 16.56 -8.60
C THR A 17 -5.84 16.47 -8.00
N ALA A 18 -6.71 17.45 -8.30
CA ALA A 18 -8.11 17.44 -7.86
C ALA A 18 -8.83 16.13 -8.23
N ASP A 19 -8.56 15.56 -9.42
CA ASP A 19 -9.12 14.27 -9.80
C ASP A 19 -8.70 13.12 -8.86
N LEU A 20 -7.46 13.13 -8.34
CA LEU A 20 -7.00 12.13 -7.36
C LEU A 20 -7.63 12.33 -5.97
N ALA A 21 -8.19 13.51 -5.69
CA ALA A 21 -8.98 13.75 -4.49
C ALA A 21 -10.43 13.23 -4.62
N MET A 22 -10.88 12.87 -5.83
CA MET A 22 -12.26 12.48 -6.11
C MET A 22 -12.35 10.97 -6.42
N PRO A 23 -12.85 10.12 -5.50
CA PRO A 23 -12.91 8.66 -5.68
C PRO A 23 -13.60 8.18 -6.95
N ASN A 24 -14.52 8.98 -7.50
CA ASN A 24 -15.28 8.64 -8.70
C ASN A 24 -14.64 9.13 -10.01
N SER A 25 -13.56 9.92 -9.95
CA SER A 25 -12.90 10.41 -11.15
C SER A 25 -12.25 9.27 -11.93
N LYS A 26 -12.08 9.48 -13.24
CA LYS A 26 -11.38 8.52 -14.10
C LYS A 26 -9.94 8.29 -13.62
N LYS A 27 -9.25 9.37 -13.23
CA LYS A 27 -7.86 9.32 -12.77
C LYS A 27 -7.73 8.52 -11.47
N PHE A 28 -8.59 8.78 -10.48
CA PHE A 28 -8.61 8.02 -9.23
C PHE A 28 -8.78 6.54 -9.51
N LYS A 29 -9.82 6.13 -10.25
CA LYS A 29 -10.10 4.71 -10.54
C LYS A 29 -8.97 4.03 -11.29
N SER A 30 -8.35 4.72 -12.26
CA SER A 30 -7.19 4.16 -12.96
C SER A 30 -5.98 4.00 -12.05
N THR A 31 -5.68 5.00 -11.23
CA THR A 31 -4.53 4.96 -10.31
C THR A 31 -4.76 3.94 -9.20
N GLU A 32 -5.97 3.88 -8.64
CA GLU A 32 -6.39 2.87 -7.66
C GLU A 32 -6.15 1.45 -8.19
N LYS A 33 -6.56 1.17 -9.44
CA LYS A 33 -6.38 -0.16 -10.03
C LYS A 33 -4.90 -0.53 -10.18
N VAL A 34 -4.06 0.43 -10.56
CA VAL A 34 -2.60 0.23 -10.68
C VAL A 34 -1.98 0.01 -9.30
N MET A 35 -2.33 0.83 -8.31
CA MET A 35 -1.83 0.69 -6.93
C MET A 35 -2.28 -0.61 -6.28
N TYR A 36 -3.54 -0.99 -6.49
CA TYR A 36 -4.06 -2.28 -6.07
C TYR A 36 -3.19 -3.41 -6.61
N TYR A 37 -2.91 -3.44 -7.91
CA TYR A 37 -2.08 -4.50 -8.52
C TYR A 37 -0.69 -4.60 -7.85
N TYR A 38 -0.03 -3.47 -7.61
CA TYR A 38 1.29 -3.46 -6.98
C TYR A 38 1.25 -3.92 -5.51
N VAL A 39 0.34 -3.37 -4.71
CA VAL A 39 0.19 -3.72 -3.30
C VAL A 39 -0.24 -5.17 -3.13
N ASP A 40 -1.18 -5.63 -3.96
CA ASP A 40 -1.70 -7.00 -3.95
C ASP A 40 -0.58 -8.01 -4.26
N THR A 41 0.22 -7.74 -5.29
CA THR A 41 1.38 -8.58 -5.65
C THR A 41 2.40 -8.66 -4.53
N LEU A 42 2.69 -7.53 -3.86
CA LEU A 42 3.63 -7.48 -2.75
C LEU A 42 3.15 -8.33 -1.57
N LEU A 43 1.89 -8.18 -1.17
CA LEU A 43 1.35 -8.88 -0.01
C LEU A 43 1.17 -10.37 -0.25
N GLN A 44 0.77 -10.78 -1.46
CA GLN A 44 0.73 -12.19 -1.85
C GLN A 44 2.10 -12.87 -1.78
N LYS A 45 3.20 -12.14 -2.06
CA LYS A 45 4.58 -12.64 -1.98
C LYS A 45 5.17 -12.58 -0.57
N SER A 46 4.57 -11.80 0.33
CA SER A 46 5.01 -11.68 1.72
C SER A 46 4.54 -12.88 2.56
N SER A 47 5.02 -12.96 3.80
CA SER A 47 4.64 -14.01 4.73
C SER A 47 3.15 -14.03 5.09
N ILE A 48 2.41 -12.93 4.86
CA ILE A 48 0.96 -12.87 5.08
C ILE A 48 0.15 -13.52 3.95
N GLY A 49 0.76 -13.72 2.77
CA GLY A 49 0.13 -14.19 1.53
C GLY A 49 -0.86 -15.36 1.72
N PRO A 50 -0.51 -16.43 2.46
CA PRO A 50 -1.42 -17.57 2.68
C PRO A 50 -2.73 -17.23 3.41
N THR A 51 -2.77 -16.12 4.15
CA THR A 51 -3.96 -15.67 4.91
C THR A 51 -4.54 -14.36 4.38
N TYR A 52 -3.83 -13.67 3.49
CA TYR A 52 -4.22 -12.41 2.90
C TYR A 52 -5.48 -12.58 2.03
N ILE A 53 -6.39 -11.61 2.10
CA ILE A 53 -7.67 -11.62 1.40
C ILE A 53 -7.65 -10.60 0.25
N GLY A 54 -7.10 -9.42 0.49
CA GLY A 54 -7.14 -8.31 -0.47
C GLY A 54 -6.86 -6.97 0.21
N CYS A 55 -6.54 -5.97 -0.60
CA CYS A 55 -6.40 -4.58 -0.18
C CYS A 55 -7.37 -3.69 -0.95
N LYS A 56 -7.68 -2.56 -0.34
CA LYS A 56 -8.40 -1.46 -0.97
C LYS A 56 -7.62 -0.19 -0.76
N VAL A 57 -7.29 0.51 -1.84
CA VAL A 57 -6.79 1.89 -1.75
C VAL A 57 -7.98 2.76 -1.32
N THR A 58 -7.85 3.42 -0.17
CA THR A 58 -8.94 4.21 0.42
C THR A 58 -8.84 5.68 0.03
N ALA A 59 -7.64 6.19 -0.18
CA ALA A 59 -7.42 7.58 -0.56
C ALA A 59 -6.07 7.79 -1.27
N PHE A 60 -6.05 8.82 -2.11
CA PHE A 60 -4.82 9.51 -2.49
C PHE A 60 -4.78 10.85 -1.74
N ARG A 61 -3.62 11.21 -1.21
CA ARG A 61 -3.42 12.43 -0.44
C ARG A 61 -2.36 13.31 -1.09
N CYS A 62 -2.46 14.62 -0.88
CA CYS A 62 -1.38 15.53 -1.20
C CYS A 62 -0.13 15.14 -0.38
N GLY A 63 1.01 14.97 -1.05
CA GLY A 63 2.28 14.74 -0.37
C GLY A 63 2.93 16.04 0.11
N LYS A 64 4.20 15.95 0.52
CA LYS A 64 4.96 17.13 0.99
C LYS A 64 5.30 18.06 -0.16
N ASN A 65 5.72 17.49 -1.29
CA ASN A 65 6.01 18.23 -2.51
C ASN A 65 4.83 18.15 -3.50
N ARG A 66 4.79 19.09 -4.45
CA ARG A 66 3.74 19.16 -5.48
C ARG A 66 3.63 17.87 -6.29
N ASP A 67 4.75 17.22 -6.55
CA ASP A 67 4.84 16.00 -7.37
C ASP A 67 4.63 14.72 -6.55
N ASP A 68 4.36 14.87 -5.24
CA ASP A 68 4.16 13.75 -4.34
C ASP A 68 2.66 13.42 -4.19
N THR A 69 2.34 12.13 -4.21
CA THR A 69 1.03 11.60 -3.86
C THR A 69 1.17 10.56 -2.76
N GLY A 70 0.54 10.81 -1.61
CA GLY A 70 0.36 9.81 -0.57
C GLY A 70 -0.70 8.78 -0.98
N VAL A 71 -0.47 7.52 -0.65
CA VAL A 71 -1.39 6.41 -0.88
C VAL A 71 -1.78 5.82 0.47
N ASP A 72 -3.08 5.70 0.71
CA ASP A 72 -3.62 4.99 1.87
C ASP A 72 -4.35 3.74 1.40
N ALA A 73 -4.04 2.60 2.02
CA ALA A 73 -4.70 1.34 1.75
C ALA A 73 -5.07 0.62 3.04
N VAL A 74 -6.21 -0.07 3.01
CA VAL A 74 -6.66 -0.99 4.06
C VAL A 74 -6.64 -2.39 3.48
N CYS A 75 -5.96 -3.30 4.18
CA CYS A 75 -5.71 -4.65 3.76
C CYS A 75 -6.30 -5.64 4.76
N SER A 76 -6.95 -6.68 4.25
CA SER A 76 -7.64 -7.69 5.06
C SER A 76 -6.92 -9.03 5.01
N TYR A 77 -6.93 -9.74 6.13
CA TYR A 77 -6.39 -11.09 6.24
C TYR A 77 -7.22 -11.96 7.18
N LYS A 78 -7.17 -13.28 6.99
CA LYS A 78 -7.77 -14.27 7.88
C LYS A 78 -6.87 -14.46 9.10
N ASN A 79 -7.30 -13.94 10.24
CA ASN A 79 -6.65 -14.20 11.51
C ASN A 79 -7.03 -15.62 11.98
N ASN A 80 -6.11 -16.56 11.77
CA ASN A 80 -6.18 -17.92 12.29
C ASN A 80 -5.46 -17.97 13.63
N ILE A 81 -6.17 -18.36 14.69
CA ILE A 81 -5.63 -18.43 16.06
C ILE A 81 -4.44 -19.42 16.14
N SER A 82 -4.40 -20.40 15.25
CA SER A 82 -3.34 -21.42 15.17
C SER A 82 -2.13 -21.04 14.30
N LEU A 83 -2.21 -19.96 13.51
CA LEU A 83 -1.08 -19.43 12.73
C LEU A 83 -0.46 -18.26 13.48
N ALA A 84 0.82 -17.99 13.23
CA ALA A 84 1.53 -16.86 13.84
C ALA A 84 0.70 -15.57 13.72
N LYS A 85 0.58 -14.83 14.83
CA LYS A 85 -0.09 -13.54 14.91
C LYS A 85 0.51 -12.59 13.85
N PHE A 86 -0.30 -11.70 13.30
CA PHE A 86 0.17 -10.64 12.39
C PHE A 86 1.37 -9.93 12.98
N ASP A 87 2.49 -9.99 12.26
CA ASP A 87 3.76 -9.38 12.63
C ASP A 87 4.02 -8.20 11.72
N ARG A 88 3.66 -7.01 12.22
CA ARG A 88 3.81 -5.73 11.52
C ARG A 88 5.25 -5.48 11.07
N GLU A 89 6.23 -5.78 11.92
CA GLU A 89 7.64 -5.49 11.65
C GLU A 89 8.18 -6.42 10.57
N LYS A 90 7.82 -7.71 10.64
CA LYS A 90 8.14 -8.67 9.59
C LYS A 90 7.56 -8.25 8.24
N VAL A 91 6.27 -7.92 8.18
CA VAL A 91 5.63 -7.48 6.92
C VAL A 91 6.30 -6.20 6.42
N TYR A 92 6.60 -5.23 7.29
CA TYR A 92 7.31 -4.02 6.90
C TYR A 92 8.68 -4.32 6.27
N HIS A 93 9.49 -5.18 6.88
CA HIS A 93 10.80 -5.54 6.36
C HIS A 93 10.72 -6.29 5.02
N GLU A 94 9.75 -7.20 4.87
CA GLU A 94 9.51 -7.92 3.61
C GLU A 94 9.12 -6.94 2.49
N LEU A 95 8.15 -6.05 2.75
CA LEU A 95 7.71 -5.06 1.78
C LEU A 95 8.83 -4.07 1.44
N SER A 96 9.58 -3.59 2.43
CA SER A 96 10.71 -2.69 2.23
C SER A 96 11.79 -3.34 1.36
N THR A 97 12.11 -4.61 1.60
CA THR A 97 13.08 -5.36 0.79
C THR A 97 12.61 -5.50 -0.66
N MET A 98 11.35 -5.90 -0.86
CA MET A 98 10.77 -6.05 -2.21
C MET A 98 10.62 -4.73 -2.98
N THR A 99 10.65 -3.59 -2.29
CA THR A 99 10.56 -2.24 -2.85
C THR A 99 11.90 -1.50 -2.84
N ASN A 100 13.02 -2.24 -2.83
CA ASN A 100 14.37 -1.70 -2.84
C ASN A 100 14.62 -0.70 -1.69
N GLY A 101 14.29 -1.12 -0.47
CA GLY A 101 14.37 -0.26 0.71
C GLY A 101 13.30 0.82 0.72
N SER A 102 12.08 0.52 0.26
CA SER A 102 10.97 1.49 0.16
C SER A 102 11.27 2.69 -0.74
N THR A 103 11.96 2.45 -1.87
CA THR A 103 12.30 3.50 -2.85
C THR A 103 11.68 3.29 -4.22
N THR A 104 11.26 2.07 -4.56
CA THR A 104 10.67 1.75 -5.87
C THR A 104 9.47 0.83 -5.76
N LEU A 105 8.45 1.10 -6.58
CA LEU A 105 7.26 0.25 -6.74
C LEU A 105 6.86 0.20 -8.20
N GLY A 106 7.35 -0.81 -8.93
CA GLY A 106 7.19 -0.85 -10.38
C GLY A 106 7.86 0.36 -11.04
N HIS A 107 7.08 1.17 -11.74
CA HIS A 107 7.56 2.41 -12.37
C HIS A 107 7.48 3.65 -11.45
N TYR A 108 6.95 3.49 -10.23
CA TYR A 108 6.85 4.57 -9.26
C TYR A 108 8.09 4.67 -8.38
N SER A 109 8.52 5.89 -8.13
CA SER A 109 9.51 6.23 -7.10
C SER A 109 8.79 6.52 -5.79
N LEU A 110 9.33 6.04 -4.68
CA LEU A 110 8.74 6.20 -3.35
C LEU A 110 9.58 7.16 -2.50
N GLU A 111 8.93 7.93 -1.62
CA GLU A 111 9.64 8.72 -0.62
C GLU A 111 10.24 7.77 0.41
N LYS A 112 11.56 7.90 0.61
CA LYS A 112 12.31 7.09 1.55
C LYS A 112 11.73 7.27 2.95
N ASN A 113 11.41 6.14 3.60
CA ASN A 113 10.78 6.07 4.93
C ASN A 113 9.29 6.46 4.97
N SER A 114 8.61 6.65 3.83
CA SER A 114 7.15 6.85 3.83
C SER A 114 6.34 5.57 4.05
N LEU A 115 6.94 4.40 3.82
CA LEU A 115 6.28 3.12 4.01
C LEU A 115 5.93 2.94 5.49
N TYR A 116 4.64 2.75 5.78
CA TYR A 116 4.14 2.56 7.12
C TYR A 116 3.05 1.49 7.15
N ILE A 117 3.08 0.65 8.18
CA ILE A 117 2.11 -0.42 8.41
C ILE A 117 1.57 -0.26 9.82
N SER A 118 0.25 -0.34 10.01
CA SER A 118 -0.40 -0.29 11.33
C SER A 118 -1.61 -1.21 11.42
N GLY A 119 -1.79 -1.89 12.56
CA GLY A 119 -2.85 -2.87 12.81
C GLY A 119 -2.60 -3.74 14.03
#